data_AF-A0AA37ME93-F1
#
_entry.id   AF-A0AA37ME93-F1
#
_cell.length_a   1.000
_cell.length_b   1.000
_cell.length_c   1.000
_cell.angle_alpha   90.00
_cell.angle_beta   90.00
_cell.angle_gamma   90.00
#
_symmetry.space_group_name_H-M   'P 1'
#
loop_
_entity.id
_entity.type
_entity.pdbx_description
1 polymer ?
#
loop_
_entity_poly.entity_id
_entity_poly.type
_entity_poly.pdbx_seq_one_letter_code
_entity_poly.pdbx_strand_id
1 'polypeptide(L)'
;MIIRLEDTKDYREVENLTREAFWNVYRPGCTEHYVLNHYRTNPDFISELDFVMEVDGKIIGHVMFSKAELVLDDGCKKASWTFGPISIHPAYKRKGYGQKLLQYALDKARDMGIGFICMEGNIEFYKHAGFDLASKLNIHYHAEPKDAEVPYFLAQELIPGWLKNNGIAEATYCPPKGYFVADENPEAFEAYEASFSQKEKAFQEGQLPQFCQSCGMPLTRIEDCGTNENGSTNFDYCQYCYKDGKFVQDCNMDEMIEHCTQFIDEVNKNMPKPMTKEEYKQMMQGFFPMLKRWRK
;
A
#
# COMPACT_ATOMS: atom_id res chain seq x y z
N MET A 1 17.98 -6.96 23.61
CA MET A 1 17.08 -6.28 22.67
C MET A 1 17.23 -4.78 22.91
N ILE A 2 17.46 -4.01 21.85
CA ILE A 2 17.63 -2.55 21.91
C ILE A 2 16.71 -1.94 20.85
N ILE A 3 16.07 -0.81 21.16
CA ILE A 3 15.39 0.04 20.17
C ILE A 3 16.14 1.38 20.18
N ARG A 4 16.54 1.85 18.99
CA ARG A 4 17.30 3.08 18.80
C ARG A 4 16.90 3.73 17.49
N LEU A 5 17.29 4.99 17.29
CA LEU A 5 17.16 5.64 15.99
C LEU A 5 17.97 4.89 14.93
N GLU A 6 17.46 4.86 13.70
CA GLU A 6 18.21 4.44 12.52
C GLU A 6 19.42 5.35 12.30
N ASP A 7 20.55 4.77 11.90
CA ASP A 7 21.72 5.50 11.44
C ASP A 7 21.90 5.25 9.93
N THR A 8 22.51 6.20 9.21
CA THR A 8 22.87 6.07 7.79
C THR A 8 23.58 4.77 7.42
N LYS A 9 24.39 4.21 8.34
CA LYS A 9 25.07 2.92 8.12
C LYS A 9 24.12 1.72 8.09
N ASP A 10 22.92 1.85 8.66
CA ASP A 10 21.91 0.80 8.75
C ASP A 10 21.06 0.71 7.48
N TYR A 11 21.05 1.75 6.65
CA TYR A 11 20.06 1.95 5.58
C TYR A 11 19.85 0.72 4.69
N ARG A 12 20.95 0.13 4.21
CA ARG A 12 20.88 -1.05 3.33
C ARG A 12 20.40 -2.29 4.07
N GLU A 13 20.78 -2.48 5.33
CA GLU A 13 20.30 -3.62 6.15
C GLU A 13 18.80 -3.48 6.41
N VAL A 14 18.34 -2.27 6.71
CA VAL A 14 16.92 -1.99 6.96
C VAL A 14 16.09 -2.13 5.68
N GLU A 15 16.57 -1.65 4.53
CA GLU A 15 15.90 -1.87 3.23
C GLU A 15 15.76 -3.37 2.94
N ASN A 16 16.80 -4.17 3.19
CA ASN A 16 16.74 -5.62 3.07
C ASN A 16 15.74 -6.24 4.05
N LEU A 17 15.73 -5.80 5.32
CA LEU A 17 14.76 -6.23 6.32
C LEU A 17 13.32 -5.94 5.89
N THR A 18 13.04 -4.73 5.41
CA THR A 18 11.73 -4.33 4.91
C THR A 18 11.34 -5.20 3.72
N ARG A 19 12.27 -5.40 2.77
CA ARG A 19 12.05 -6.30 1.64
C ARG A 19 11.70 -7.71 2.10
N GLU A 20 12.43 -8.29 3.07
CA GLU A 20 12.12 -9.61 3.63
C GLU A 20 10.77 -9.65 4.37
N ALA A 21 10.38 -8.56 5.04
CA ALA A 21 9.15 -8.50 5.81
C ALA A 21 7.88 -8.47 4.93
N PHE A 22 7.98 -7.87 3.74
CA PHE A 22 6.87 -7.58 2.83
C PHE A 22 6.88 -8.41 1.52
N TRP A 23 7.96 -9.12 1.20
CA TRP A 23 8.06 -9.89 -0.05
C TRP A 23 6.91 -10.90 -0.20
N ASN A 24 6.13 -10.77 -1.29
CA ASN A 24 4.94 -11.57 -1.59
C ASN A 24 3.83 -11.48 -0.53
N VAL A 25 3.81 -10.48 0.36
CA VAL A 25 2.77 -10.36 1.40
C VAL A 25 1.47 -9.78 0.86
N TYR A 26 1.54 -8.65 0.15
CA TYR A 26 0.33 -7.98 -0.39
C TYR A 26 0.17 -8.14 -1.89
N ARG A 27 1.27 -8.38 -2.60
CA ARG A 27 1.36 -8.55 -4.05
C ARG A 27 2.60 -9.38 -4.39
N PRO A 28 2.70 -9.96 -5.58
CA PRO A 28 3.95 -10.57 -6.04
C PRO A 28 5.11 -9.55 -6.02
N GLY A 29 6.16 -9.81 -5.23
CA GLY A 29 7.21 -8.86 -4.89
C GLY A 29 6.82 -7.96 -3.71
N CYS A 30 7.40 -6.75 -3.64
CA CYS A 30 7.06 -5.70 -2.67
C CYS A 30 7.65 -4.36 -3.14
N THR A 31 7.19 -3.23 -2.61
CA THR A 31 7.70 -1.88 -2.96
C THR A 31 8.14 -1.07 -1.73
N GLU A 32 7.86 -1.57 -0.53
CA GLU A 32 7.99 -0.87 0.74
C GLU A 32 9.44 -0.45 1.05
N HIS A 33 10.42 -1.24 0.62
CA HIS A 33 11.84 -0.91 0.76
C HIS A 33 12.30 0.23 -0.15
N TYR A 34 11.61 0.44 -1.29
CA TYR A 34 11.84 1.60 -2.16
C TYR A 34 11.17 2.85 -1.61
N VAL A 35 9.95 2.70 -1.07
CA VAL A 35 9.26 3.76 -0.33
C VAL A 35 10.13 4.26 0.81
N LEU A 36 10.64 3.37 1.67
CA LEU A 36 11.55 3.71 2.76
C LEU A 36 12.78 4.49 2.28
N ASN A 37 13.44 4.03 1.22
CA ASN A 37 14.62 4.68 0.66
C ASN A 37 14.34 6.15 0.27
N HIS A 38 13.20 6.41 -0.38
CA HIS A 38 12.82 7.76 -0.81
C HIS A 38 12.38 8.64 0.37
N TYR A 39 11.74 8.04 1.37
CA TYR A 39 11.24 8.76 2.54
C TYR A 39 12.35 9.41 3.35
N ARG A 40 13.55 8.83 3.43
CA ARG A 40 14.67 9.44 4.18
C ARG A 40 15.06 10.84 3.70
N THR A 41 14.70 11.20 2.46
CA THR A 41 14.90 12.56 1.90
C THR A 41 13.59 13.34 1.70
N ASN A 42 12.44 12.75 2.05
CA ASN A 42 11.14 13.37 1.90
C ASN A 42 10.89 14.39 3.03
N PRO A 43 10.37 15.60 2.74
CA PRO A 43 10.10 16.63 3.75
C PRO A 43 9.07 16.24 4.83
N ASP A 44 8.24 15.23 4.56
CA ASP A 44 7.23 14.72 5.49
C ASP A 44 7.78 13.63 6.42
N PHE A 45 8.98 13.11 6.16
CA PHE A 45 9.64 12.12 7.02
C PHE A 45 10.00 12.70 8.38
N ILE A 46 9.78 11.90 9.42
CA ILE A 46 10.06 12.28 10.81
C ILE A 46 11.23 11.45 11.31
N SER A 47 12.44 11.96 11.09
CA SER A 47 13.70 11.29 11.45
C SER A 47 13.83 10.97 12.94
N GLU A 48 13.18 11.75 13.80
CA GLU A 48 13.15 11.57 15.25
C GLU A 48 12.27 10.37 15.69
N LEU A 49 11.52 9.78 14.76
CA LEU A 49 10.67 8.61 14.95
C LEU A 49 11.02 7.45 13.99
N ASP A 50 12.24 7.46 13.45
CA ASP A 50 12.75 6.39 12.61
C ASP A 50 13.58 5.42 13.44
N PHE A 51 12.98 4.28 13.81
CA PHE A 51 13.54 3.36 14.79
C PHE A 51 13.90 2.01 14.19
N VAL A 52 15.05 1.48 14.62
CA VAL A 52 15.44 0.08 14.42
C VAL A 52 15.37 -0.70 15.74
N MET A 53 15.02 -1.97 15.65
CA MET A 53 15.05 -2.93 16.76
C MET A 53 16.14 -3.98 16.53
N GLU A 54 17.02 -4.11 17.51
CA GLU A 54 18.14 -5.05 17.48
C GLU A 54 18.00 -6.19 18.50
N VAL A 55 18.37 -7.39 18.09
CA VAL A 55 18.56 -8.56 18.94
C VAL A 55 19.88 -9.23 18.57
N ASP A 56 20.75 -9.46 19.56
CA ASP A 56 22.08 -10.07 19.38
C ASP A 56 22.93 -9.39 18.29
N GLY A 57 22.87 -8.05 18.24
CA GLY A 57 23.60 -7.23 17.29
C GLY A 57 23.09 -7.26 15.86
N LYS A 58 21.90 -7.82 15.61
CA LYS A 58 21.24 -7.86 14.29
C LYS A 58 19.99 -7.02 14.29
N ILE A 59 19.75 -6.25 13.22
CA ILE A 59 18.50 -5.51 13.06
C ILE A 59 17.40 -6.50 12.66
N ILE A 60 16.36 -6.58 13.48
CA ILE A 60 15.22 -7.50 13.29
C ILE A 60 13.90 -6.77 13.07
N GLY A 61 13.87 -5.46 13.28
CA GLY A 61 12.67 -4.65 13.13
C GLY A 61 12.98 -3.20 12.78
N HIS A 62 12.05 -2.55 12.11
CA HIS A 62 12.13 -1.15 11.71
C HIS A 62 10.74 -0.51 11.66
N VAL A 63 10.63 0.77 11.97
CA VAL A 63 9.42 1.58 11.74
C VAL A 63 9.82 3.02 11.44
N MET A 64 9.18 3.61 10.43
CA MET A 64 9.27 5.04 10.13
C MET A 64 7.92 5.75 10.28
N PHE A 65 7.97 7.07 10.50
CA PHE A 65 6.80 7.94 10.58
C PHE A 65 6.86 9.03 9.50
N SER A 66 5.67 9.43 9.04
CA SER A 66 5.47 10.51 8.09
C SER A 66 4.39 11.46 8.59
N LYS A 67 4.55 12.75 8.31
CA LYS A 67 3.43 13.69 8.33
C LYS A 67 2.38 13.25 7.31
N ALA A 68 1.13 13.54 7.64
CA ALA A 68 -0.01 13.36 6.76
C ALA A 68 -1.01 14.50 7.00
N GLU A 69 -2.09 14.50 6.24
CA GLU A 69 -3.10 15.54 6.33
C GLU A 69 -4.50 14.92 6.33
N LEU A 70 -5.38 15.55 7.10
CA LEU A 70 -6.83 15.39 6.98
C LEU A 70 -7.39 16.58 6.20
N VAL A 71 -8.32 16.31 5.30
CA VAL A 71 -9.03 17.32 4.52
C VAL A 71 -10.46 17.40 5.04
N LEU A 72 -10.86 18.56 5.54
CA LEU A 72 -12.23 18.86 5.95
C LEU A 72 -13.12 19.15 4.74
N ASP A 73 -14.45 19.13 4.92
CA ASP A 73 -15.41 19.39 3.83
C ASP A 73 -15.29 20.80 3.23
N ASP A 74 -14.79 21.79 3.99
CA ASP A 74 -14.50 23.14 3.51
C ASP A 74 -13.14 23.26 2.79
N GLY A 75 -12.42 22.14 2.64
CA GLY A 75 -11.10 22.06 2.04
C GLY A 75 -9.96 22.42 3.00
N CYS A 76 -10.24 22.78 4.25
CA CYS A 76 -9.21 23.06 5.25
C CYS A 76 -8.40 21.79 5.54
N LYS A 77 -7.08 21.96 5.60
CA LYS A 77 -6.14 20.88 5.93
C LYS A 77 -5.80 20.92 7.42
N LYS A 78 -5.84 19.77 8.06
CA LYS A 78 -5.48 19.57 9.47
C LYS A 78 -4.35 18.55 9.56
N ALA A 79 -3.44 18.77 10.50
CA ALA A 79 -2.32 17.87 10.72
C ALA A 79 -2.80 16.48 11.18
N SER A 80 -2.24 15.46 10.55
CA SER A 80 -2.30 14.07 10.97
C SER A 80 -0.94 13.42 10.72
N TRP A 81 -0.80 12.17 11.11
CA TRP A 81 0.42 11.41 10.94
C TRP A 81 0.11 9.99 10.51
N THR A 82 1.09 9.35 9.92
CA THR A 82 1.06 7.92 9.61
C THR A 82 2.41 7.32 9.97
N PHE A 83 2.45 6.01 10.06
CA PHE A 83 3.68 5.25 10.18
C PHE A 83 3.62 4.06 9.23
N GLY A 84 4.77 3.66 8.73
CA GLY A 84 4.84 2.62 7.73
C GLY A 84 5.96 2.87 6.73
N PRO A 85 6.70 1.84 6.30
CA PRO A 85 6.50 0.45 6.70
C PRO A 85 6.91 0.21 8.16
N ILE A 86 6.19 -0.69 8.83
CA ILE A 86 6.66 -1.34 10.05
C ILE A 86 7.06 -2.77 9.68
N SER A 87 8.34 -3.08 9.88
CA SER A 87 8.96 -4.31 9.40
C SER A 87 9.41 -5.14 10.58
N ILE A 88 9.13 -6.46 10.55
CA ILE A 88 9.73 -7.44 11.44
C ILE A 88 10.22 -8.61 10.59
N HIS A 89 11.49 -8.97 10.77
CA HIS A 89 12.13 -10.04 10.03
C HIS A 89 11.30 -11.35 10.19
N PRO A 90 11.02 -12.10 9.10
CA PRO A 90 10.14 -13.27 9.15
C PRO A 90 10.45 -14.28 10.27
N ALA A 91 11.74 -14.57 10.50
CA ALA A 91 12.21 -15.46 11.59
C ALA A 91 11.86 -15.00 13.03
N TYR A 92 11.42 -13.75 13.19
CA TYR A 92 11.08 -13.11 14.47
C TYR A 92 9.59 -12.76 14.57
N LYS A 93 8.76 -13.06 13.55
CA LYS A 93 7.31 -12.87 13.59
C LYS A 93 6.67 -13.74 14.67
N ARG A 94 5.52 -13.30 15.20
CA ARG A 94 4.72 -13.98 16.25
C ARG A 94 5.45 -14.21 17.60
N LYS A 95 6.50 -13.42 17.88
CA LYS A 95 7.23 -13.42 19.16
C LYS A 95 7.04 -12.14 20.00
N GLY A 96 6.08 -11.29 19.61
CA GLY A 96 5.77 -10.03 20.29
C GLY A 96 6.68 -8.83 19.93
N TYR A 97 7.68 -9.00 19.06
CA TYR A 97 8.59 -7.90 18.69
C TYR A 97 7.89 -6.76 17.96
N GLY A 98 6.97 -7.04 17.03
CA GLY A 98 6.22 -6.00 16.32
C GLY A 98 5.40 -5.11 17.26
N GLN A 99 4.72 -5.70 18.24
CA GLN A 99 3.96 -4.95 19.25
C GLN A 99 4.89 -4.09 20.12
N LYS A 100 6.04 -4.63 20.54
CA LYS A 100 7.03 -3.88 21.33
C LYS A 100 7.61 -2.69 20.56
N LEU A 101 7.94 -2.88 19.29
CA LEU A 101 8.46 -1.83 18.42
C LEU A 101 7.42 -0.73 18.23
N LEU A 102 6.20 -1.12 17.87
CA LEU A 102 5.10 -0.19 17.64
C LEU A 102 4.78 0.61 18.91
N GLN A 103 4.62 -0.05 20.07
CA GLN A 103 4.31 0.64 21.32
C GLN A 103 5.38 1.66 21.68
N TYR A 104 6.66 1.28 21.58
CA TYR A 104 7.77 2.21 21.83
C TYR A 104 7.71 3.43 20.91
N ALA A 105 7.46 3.23 19.62
CA ALA A 105 7.41 4.31 18.65
C ALA A 105 6.20 5.23 18.86
N LEU A 106 5.02 4.68 19.19
CA LEU A 106 3.82 5.47 19.51
C LEU A 106 3.99 6.28 20.80
N ASP A 107 4.70 5.75 21.80
CA ASP A 107 5.01 6.50 23.02
C ASP A 107 5.93 7.68 22.71
N LYS A 108 6.94 7.50 21.85
CA LYS A 108 7.80 8.60 21.38
C LYS A 108 7.06 9.61 20.54
N ALA A 109 6.16 9.17 19.66
CA ALA A 109 5.29 10.05 18.89
C ALA A 109 4.42 10.92 19.81
N ARG A 110 3.84 10.32 20.84
CA ARG A 110 3.03 11.05 21.84
C ARG A 110 3.87 12.08 22.61
N ASP A 111 5.07 11.72 23.04
CA ASP A 111 6.00 12.65 23.71
C ASP A 111 6.37 13.86 22.84
N MET A 112 6.37 13.69 21.51
CA MET A 112 6.59 14.77 20.53
C MET A 112 5.34 15.61 20.23
N GLY A 113 4.19 15.29 20.82
CA GLY A 113 2.94 16.00 20.59
C GLY A 113 2.17 15.55 19.35
N ILE A 114 2.51 14.41 18.74
CA ILE A 114 1.69 13.80 17.68
C ILE A 114 0.37 13.35 18.29
N GLY A 115 -0.72 13.98 17.85
CA GLY A 115 -2.02 13.78 18.47
C GLY A 115 -2.94 12.78 17.78
N PHE A 116 -2.77 12.56 16.47
CA PHE A 116 -3.67 11.71 15.70
C PHE A 116 -2.94 10.95 14.59
N ILE A 117 -3.19 9.65 14.47
CA ILE A 117 -2.57 8.79 13.46
C ILE A 117 -3.64 8.07 12.63
N CYS A 118 -3.42 8.02 11.33
CA CYS A 118 -4.16 7.24 10.34
C CYS A 118 -3.21 6.26 9.63
N MET A 119 -3.68 5.06 9.30
CA MET A 119 -2.88 4.04 8.60
C MET A 119 -3.76 2.94 7.97
N GLU A 120 -3.23 2.23 6.97
CA GLU A 120 -3.86 1.02 6.42
C GLU A 120 -3.22 -0.28 6.92
N GLY A 121 -4.03 -1.23 7.40
CA GLY A 121 -3.52 -2.51 7.89
C GLY A 121 -4.54 -3.38 8.62
N ASN A 122 -4.06 -4.47 9.21
CA ASN A 122 -4.93 -5.49 9.81
C ASN A 122 -5.30 -5.14 11.26
N ILE A 123 -6.59 -4.89 11.50
CA ILE A 123 -7.14 -4.56 12.82
C ILE A 123 -6.79 -5.59 13.90
N GLU A 124 -6.66 -6.88 13.56
CA GLU A 124 -6.31 -7.93 14.52
C GLU A 124 -4.92 -7.73 15.15
N PHE A 125 -4.02 -7.05 14.44
CA PHE A 125 -2.72 -6.67 14.99
C PHE A 125 -2.79 -5.34 15.74
N TYR A 126 -3.35 -4.31 15.09
CA TYR A 126 -3.25 -2.92 15.56
C TYR A 126 -4.23 -2.57 16.70
N LYS A 127 -5.31 -3.33 16.88
CA LYS A 127 -6.24 -3.12 18.02
C LYS A 127 -5.55 -3.17 19.37
N HIS A 128 -4.49 -3.96 19.49
CA HIS A 128 -3.69 -4.09 20.71
C HIS A 128 -2.82 -2.86 21.02
N ALA A 129 -2.59 -1.99 20.04
CA ALA A 129 -1.86 -0.73 20.20
C ALA A 129 -2.80 0.49 20.38
N GLY A 130 -4.13 0.26 20.39
CA GLY A 130 -5.14 1.30 20.58
C GLY A 130 -5.73 1.87 19.29
N PHE A 131 -5.46 1.24 18.13
CA PHE A 131 -6.13 1.57 16.87
C PHE A 131 -7.53 0.95 16.81
N ASP A 132 -8.43 1.66 16.13
CA ASP A 132 -9.75 1.15 15.75
C ASP A 132 -10.07 1.59 14.31
N LEU A 133 -11.20 1.15 13.77
CA LEU A 133 -11.69 1.62 12.47
C LEU A 133 -11.85 3.14 12.48
N ALA A 134 -11.26 3.80 11.48
CA ALA A 134 -11.24 5.26 11.40
C ALA A 134 -12.65 5.87 11.29
N SER A 135 -13.61 5.12 10.73
CA SER A 135 -15.02 5.51 10.65
C SER A 135 -15.68 5.76 12.00
N LYS A 136 -15.21 5.13 13.08
CA LYS A 136 -15.69 5.40 14.45
C LYS A 136 -15.31 6.80 14.96
N LEU A 137 -14.34 7.43 14.31
CA LEU A 137 -13.90 8.80 14.56
C LEU A 137 -14.35 9.77 13.45
N ASN A 138 -15.29 9.34 12.59
CA ASN A 138 -15.75 10.06 11.41
C ASN A 138 -14.61 10.47 10.44
N ILE A 139 -13.57 9.63 10.35
CA ILE A 139 -12.50 9.84 9.39
C ILE A 139 -12.67 8.87 8.23
N HIS A 140 -12.77 9.40 7.02
CA HIS A 140 -13.06 8.67 5.79
C HIS A 140 -11.81 8.43 4.96
N TYR A 141 -11.77 7.32 4.24
CA TYR A 141 -10.70 7.02 3.31
C TYR A 141 -11.01 7.63 1.93
N HIS A 142 -10.09 8.39 1.36
CA HIS A 142 -10.34 9.15 0.12
C HIS A 142 -10.77 8.31 -1.10
N ALA A 143 -10.38 7.04 -1.15
CA ALA A 143 -10.61 6.16 -2.30
C ALA A 143 -11.86 5.30 -2.17
N GLU A 144 -12.64 5.46 -1.10
CA GLU A 144 -13.84 4.69 -0.83
C GLU A 144 -15.04 5.63 -0.64
N PRO A 145 -16.27 5.19 -0.96
CA PRO A 145 -17.48 5.95 -0.63
C PRO A 145 -17.55 6.29 0.87
N LYS A 146 -18.08 7.47 1.23
CA LYS A 146 -18.20 7.90 2.64
C LYS A 146 -19.02 6.94 3.51
N ASP A 147 -19.95 6.20 2.92
CA ASP A 147 -20.80 5.22 3.59
C ASP A 147 -20.25 3.79 3.54
N ALA A 148 -19.10 3.57 2.90
CA ALA A 148 -18.46 2.27 2.84
C ALA A 148 -17.78 1.92 4.18
N GLU A 149 -17.89 0.65 4.56
CA GLU A 149 -17.06 0.09 5.62
C GLU A 149 -15.67 -0.21 5.06
N VAL A 150 -14.63 0.45 5.60
CA VAL A 150 -13.24 0.29 5.17
C VAL A 150 -12.46 -0.45 6.27
N PRO A 151 -12.53 -1.79 6.35
CA PRO A 151 -12.06 -2.56 7.51
C PRO A 151 -10.54 -2.54 7.71
N TYR A 152 -9.80 -2.07 6.70
CA TYR A 152 -8.36 -1.93 6.73
C TYR A 152 -7.90 -0.50 7.07
N PHE A 153 -8.79 0.50 7.11
CA PHE A 153 -8.43 1.88 7.41
C PHE A 153 -8.61 2.19 8.89
N LEU A 154 -7.49 2.37 9.58
CA LEU A 154 -7.41 2.44 11.03
C LEU A 154 -6.95 3.83 11.48
N ALA A 155 -7.42 4.24 12.65
CA ALA A 155 -6.99 5.48 13.27
C ALA A 155 -6.89 5.38 14.80
N GLN A 156 -6.12 6.30 15.37
CA GLN A 156 -5.96 6.45 16.82
C GLN A 156 -5.71 7.92 17.19
N GLU A 157 -6.47 8.42 18.17
CA GLU A 157 -6.06 9.60 18.93
C GLU A 157 -4.93 9.21 19.89
N LEU A 158 -3.68 9.54 19.54
CA LEU A 158 -2.54 9.35 20.44
C LEU A 158 -2.60 10.26 21.66
N ILE A 159 -3.16 11.46 21.47
CA ILE A 159 -3.52 12.40 22.53
C ILE A 159 -5.06 12.41 22.60
N PRO A 160 -5.68 11.92 23.69
CA PRO A 160 -7.13 11.84 23.78
C PRO A 160 -7.83 13.19 23.54
N GLY A 161 -8.86 13.20 22.71
CA GLY A 161 -9.63 14.40 22.37
C GLY A 161 -8.94 15.36 21.39
N TRP A 162 -7.84 14.93 20.74
CA TRP A 162 -7.14 15.71 19.72
C TRP A 162 -8.06 16.23 18.61
N LEU A 163 -8.92 15.38 18.05
CA LEU A 163 -9.84 15.78 16.97
C LEU A 163 -10.77 16.90 17.43
N LYS A 164 -11.42 16.71 18.59
CA LYS A 164 -12.30 17.71 19.21
C LYS A 164 -11.59 19.02 19.48
N ASN A 165 -10.40 18.96 20.08
CA ASN A 165 -9.62 20.16 20.44
C ASN A 165 -9.10 20.91 19.20
N ASN A 166 -9.02 20.25 18.05
CA ASN A 166 -8.62 20.86 16.77
C ASN A 166 -9.81 21.20 15.86
N GLY A 167 -11.05 21.07 16.36
CA GLY A 167 -12.27 21.40 15.63
C GLY A 167 -12.58 20.46 14.47
N ILE A 168 -12.18 19.18 14.57
CA ILE A 168 -12.38 18.16 13.54
C ILE A 168 -13.56 17.29 13.95
N ALA A 169 -14.71 17.49 13.30
CA ALA A 169 -15.90 16.66 13.51
C ALA A 169 -15.96 15.48 12.53
N GLU A 170 -15.47 15.69 11.31
CA GLU A 170 -15.40 14.74 10.20
C GLU A 170 -14.27 15.18 9.27
N ALA A 171 -13.53 14.24 8.67
CA ALA A 171 -12.51 14.58 7.66
C ALA A 171 -12.23 13.40 6.72
N THR A 172 -11.57 13.69 5.60
CA THR A 172 -11.06 12.69 4.66
C THR A 172 -9.53 12.58 4.76
N TYR A 173 -9.03 11.36 4.85
CA TYR A 173 -7.61 11.03 4.83
C TYR A 173 -7.19 10.49 3.46
N CYS A 174 -6.05 10.95 2.97
CA CYS A 174 -5.36 10.42 1.82
C CYS A 174 -3.94 9.99 2.23
N PRO A 175 -3.50 8.76 1.88
CA PRO A 175 -2.12 8.36 2.11
C PRO A 175 -1.16 9.37 1.48
N PRO A 176 -0.06 9.74 2.16
CA PRO A 176 0.91 10.67 1.60
C PRO A 176 1.46 10.17 0.27
N LYS A 177 1.70 11.10 -0.67
CA LYS A 177 2.16 10.77 -2.04
C LYS A 177 3.43 9.92 -2.07
N GLY A 178 4.32 10.08 -1.08
CA GLY A 178 5.56 9.32 -0.96
C GLY A 178 5.36 7.80 -0.96
N TYR A 179 4.21 7.29 -0.51
CA TYR A 179 3.90 5.85 -0.53
C TYR A 179 3.68 5.29 -1.95
N PHE A 180 3.39 6.16 -2.93
CA PHE A 180 3.13 5.77 -4.32
C PHE A 180 4.35 5.95 -5.24
N VAL A 181 5.52 6.26 -4.70
CA VAL A 181 6.73 6.58 -5.48
C VAL A 181 7.16 5.45 -6.44
N ALA A 182 6.92 4.19 -6.08
CA ALA A 182 7.18 3.04 -6.94
C ALA A 182 6.21 2.96 -8.12
N ASP A 183 4.93 3.27 -7.88
CA ASP A 183 3.88 3.27 -8.91
C ASP A 183 4.03 4.46 -9.86
N GLU A 184 4.53 5.60 -9.36
CA GLU A 184 4.84 6.80 -10.14
C GLU A 184 6.13 6.65 -10.95
N ASN A 185 7.09 5.85 -10.48
CA ASN A 185 8.42 5.69 -11.11
C ASN A 185 8.80 4.21 -11.28
N PRO A 186 8.05 3.42 -12.06
CA PRO A 186 8.22 1.96 -12.15
C PRO A 186 9.60 1.56 -12.69
N GLU A 187 10.14 2.25 -13.69
CA GLU A 187 11.48 1.97 -14.25
C GLU A 187 12.60 2.20 -13.22
N ALA A 188 12.50 3.27 -12.43
CA ALA A 188 13.46 3.59 -11.37
C ALA A 188 13.37 2.56 -10.22
N PHE A 189 12.14 2.15 -9.88
CA PHE A 189 11.93 1.07 -8.92
C PHE A 189 12.56 -0.25 -9.41
N GLU A 190 12.36 -0.64 -10.67
CA GLU A 190 12.97 -1.85 -11.22
C GLU A 190 14.50 -1.82 -11.20
N ALA A 191 15.11 -0.68 -11.57
CA ALA A 191 16.56 -0.50 -11.49
C ALA A 191 17.09 -0.57 -10.04
N TYR A 192 16.36 0.01 -9.08
CA TYR A 192 16.69 -0.07 -7.67
C TYR A 192 16.55 -1.50 -7.13
N GLU A 193 15.46 -2.19 -7.46
CA GLU A 193 15.21 -3.58 -7.06
C GLU A 193 16.29 -4.53 -7.60
N ALA A 194 16.80 -4.28 -8.81
CA ALA A 194 17.91 -5.04 -9.39
C ALA A 194 19.24 -4.91 -8.59
N SER A 195 19.35 -3.94 -7.69
CA SER A 195 20.50 -3.83 -6.76
C SER A 195 20.46 -4.81 -5.59
N PHE A 196 19.32 -5.49 -5.37
CA PHE A 196 19.13 -6.48 -4.31
C PHE A 196 19.30 -7.91 -4.86
N SER A 197 19.49 -8.87 -3.95
CA SER A 197 19.51 -10.28 -4.33
C SER A 197 18.16 -10.69 -4.94
N GLN A 198 18.20 -11.41 -6.06
CA GLN A 198 16.99 -11.90 -6.73
C GLN A 198 16.13 -12.74 -5.79
N LYS A 199 14.82 -12.53 -5.86
CA LYS A 199 13.79 -13.31 -5.15
C LYS A 199 12.65 -13.61 -6.12
N GLU A 200 12.02 -14.75 -5.92
CA GLU A 200 10.90 -15.17 -6.78
C GLU A 200 9.61 -14.45 -6.36
N LYS A 201 8.98 -13.78 -7.33
CA LYS A 201 7.64 -13.22 -7.16
C LYS A 201 6.61 -14.35 -7.25
N ALA A 202 5.62 -14.34 -6.37
CA ALA A 202 4.59 -15.37 -6.34
C ALA A 202 3.25 -14.82 -5.82
N PHE A 203 2.17 -15.41 -6.32
CA PHE A 203 0.84 -15.24 -5.73
C PHE A 203 0.75 -16.01 -4.41
N GLN A 204 0.14 -15.40 -3.41
CA GLN A 204 -0.11 -16.02 -2.10
C GLN A 204 -1.56 -15.79 -1.66
N GLU A 205 -2.07 -16.70 -0.84
CA GLU A 205 -3.39 -16.56 -0.24
C GLU A 205 -3.44 -15.30 0.65
N GLY A 206 -4.51 -14.52 0.53
CA GLY A 206 -4.71 -13.29 1.30
C GLY A 206 -3.99 -12.06 0.74
N GLN A 207 -3.29 -12.16 -0.40
CA GLN A 207 -2.82 -10.98 -1.13
C GLN A 207 -4.00 -10.12 -1.60
N LEU A 208 -3.72 -8.84 -1.84
CA LEU A 208 -4.69 -7.92 -2.40
C LEU A 208 -5.04 -8.36 -3.83
N PRO A 209 -6.30 -8.19 -4.28
CA PRO A 209 -6.68 -8.48 -5.66
C PRO A 209 -5.75 -7.77 -6.65
N GLN A 210 -5.16 -8.53 -7.55
CA GLN A 210 -4.35 -8.01 -8.65
C GLN A 210 -5.17 -8.04 -9.93
N PHE A 211 -5.05 -6.99 -10.73
CA PHE A 211 -5.79 -6.86 -11.99
C PHE A 211 -4.84 -6.48 -13.12
N CYS A 212 -5.12 -7.00 -14.31
CA CYS A 212 -4.45 -6.62 -15.53
C CYS A 212 -4.59 -5.10 -15.74
N GLN A 213 -3.45 -4.41 -15.79
CA GLN A 213 -3.33 -2.97 -15.95
C GLN A 213 -3.61 -2.49 -17.39
N SER A 214 -4.33 -3.29 -18.17
CA SER A 214 -4.85 -3.00 -19.52
C SER A 214 -6.35 -3.28 -19.62
N CYS A 215 -6.81 -4.47 -19.23
CA CYS A 215 -8.23 -4.86 -19.40
C CYS A 215 -9.00 -5.05 -18.09
N GLY A 216 -8.36 -4.91 -16.93
CA GLY A 216 -8.98 -5.13 -15.63
C GLY A 216 -9.25 -6.60 -15.28
N MET A 217 -8.81 -7.56 -16.10
CA MET A 217 -8.96 -8.99 -15.79
C MET A 217 -8.22 -9.36 -14.49
N PRO A 218 -8.85 -10.06 -13.54
CA PRO A 218 -8.17 -10.55 -12.34
C PRO A 218 -6.95 -11.41 -12.67
N LEU A 219 -5.86 -11.20 -11.95
CA LEU A 219 -4.62 -11.99 -12.02
C LEU A 219 -4.49 -12.76 -10.71
N THR A 220 -4.71 -14.08 -10.75
CA THR A 220 -4.76 -14.93 -9.55
C THR A 220 -3.66 -15.97 -9.50
N ARG A 221 -3.07 -16.28 -10.66
CA ARG A 221 -2.02 -17.28 -10.83
C ARG A 221 -1.08 -16.88 -11.96
N ILE A 222 0.09 -17.49 -12.00
CA ILE A 222 1.14 -17.18 -12.99
C ILE A 222 0.63 -17.41 -14.43
N GLU A 223 -0.25 -18.37 -14.63
CA GLU A 223 -0.82 -18.67 -15.95
C GLU A 223 -1.73 -17.57 -16.46
N ASP A 224 -2.27 -16.71 -15.59
CA ASP A 224 -3.09 -15.56 -16.01
C ASP A 224 -2.20 -14.42 -16.56
N CYS A 225 -0.91 -14.40 -16.20
CA CYS A 225 0.04 -13.32 -16.45
C CYS A 225 0.69 -13.36 -17.84
N GLY A 226 1.06 -12.19 -18.34
CA GLY A 226 1.80 -12.01 -19.59
C GLY A 226 3.28 -12.35 -19.49
N THR A 227 4.01 -12.15 -20.59
CA THR A 227 5.46 -12.39 -20.67
C THR A 227 6.22 -11.14 -21.12
N ASN A 228 7.36 -10.90 -20.48
CA ASN A 228 8.32 -9.87 -20.87
C ASN A 228 9.19 -10.36 -22.04
N GLU A 229 9.95 -9.44 -22.67
CA GLU A 229 10.83 -9.77 -23.81
C GLU A 229 11.88 -10.86 -23.47
N ASN A 230 12.36 -10.87 -22.23
CA ASN A 230 13.29 -11.89 -21.73
C ASN A 230 12.63 -13.22 -21.31
N GLY A 231 11.32 -13.39 -21.55
CA GLY A 231 10.55 -14.58 -21.19
C GLY A 231 10.10 -14.66 -19.72
N SER A 232 10.45 -13.68 -18.88
CA SER A 232 9.97 -13.64 -17.49
C SER A 232 8.48 -13.26 -17.41
N THR A 233 7.81 -13.68 -16.33
CA THR A 233 6.41 -13.36 -16.06
C THR A 233 6.20 -11.85 -15.86
N ASN A 234 5.20 -11.29 -16.53
CA ASN A 234 4.72 -9.93 -16.31
C ASN A 234 3.51 -9.94 -15.36
N PHE A 235 3.68 -9.40 -14.16
CA PHE A 235 2.63 -9.38 -13.13
C PHE A 235 1.64 -8.21 -13.27
N ASP A 236 1.88 -7.28 -14.20
CA ASP A 236 0.99 -6.14 -14.44
C ASP A 236 -0.07 -6.45 -15.49
N TYR A 237 0.22 -7.31 -16.47
CA TYR A 237 -0.66 -7.56 -17.61
C TYR A 237 -1.01 -9.04 -17.74
N CYS A 238 -2.21 -9.34 -18.23
CA CYS A 238 -2.60 -10.71 -18.49
C CYS A 238 -1.99 -11.26 -19.79
N GLN A 239 -1.94 -12.59 -19.89
CA GLN A 239 -1.47 -13.29 -21.09
C GLN A 239 -2.23 -12.92 -22.37
N TYR A 240 -3.46 -12.42 -22.27
CA TYR A 240 -4.25 -12.02 -23.45
C TYR A 240 -3.92 -10.60 -23.92
N CYS A 241 -3.41 -9.74 -23.02
CA CYS A 241 -3.08 -8.36 -23.33
C CYS A 241 -1.61 -8.18 -23.70
N TYR A 242 -0.69 -8.91 -23.07
CA TYR A 242 0.75 -8.67 -23.19
C TYR A 242 1.53 -9.98 -23.30
N LYS A 243 2.32 -10.12 -24.38
CA LYS A 243 3.19 -11.27 -24.64
C LYS A 243 4.50 -10.81 -25.26
N ASP A 244 5.57 -11.46 -24.84
CA ASP A 244 6.93 -11.31 -25.37
C ASP A 244 7.38 -9.84 -25.42
N GLY A 245 7.04 -9.08 -24.38
CA GLY A 245 7.40 -7.67 -24.24
C GLY A 245 6.49 -6.70 -25.02
N LYS A 246 5.37 -7.14 -25.58
CA LYS A 246 4.50 -6.32 -26.43
C LYS A 246 3.02 -6.52 -26.15
N PHE A 247 2.24 -5.47 -26.35
CA PHE A 247 0.78 -5.60 -26.34
C PHE A 247 0.32 -6.39 -27.56
N VAL A 248 -0.53 -7.39 -27.32
CA VAL A 248 -1.05 -8.30 -28.37
C VAL A 248 -2.02 -7.57 -29.31
N GLN A 249 -2.77 -6.61 -28.77
CA GLN A 249 -3.77 -5.83 -29.49
C GLN A 249 -3.31 -4.38 -29.59
N ASP A 250 -3.21 -3.86 -30.81
CA ASP A 250 -3.07 -2.43 -31.09
C ASP A 250 -4.46 -1.81 -31.10
N CYS A 251 -4.87 -1.29 -29.94
CA CYS A 251 -6.18 -0.68 -29.75
C CYS A 251 -6.11 0.46 -28.74
N ASN A 252 -7.03 1.39 -28.87
CA ASN A 252 -7.26 2.45 -27.89
C ASN A 252 -8.14 1.95 -26.73
N MET A 253 -8.31 2.79 -25.71
CA MET A 253 -9.07 2.43 -24.50
C MET A 253 -10.53 2.09 -24.81
N ASP A 254 -11.21 2.87 -25.66
CA ASP A 254 -12.61 2.62 -26.01
C ASP A 254 -12.80 1.30 -26.76
N GLU A 255 -11.87 0.97 -27.66
CA GLU A 255 -11.84 -0.32 -28.36
C GLU A 255 -11.59 -1.49 -27.41
N MET A 256 -10.70 -1.32 -26.41
CA MET A 256 -10.50 -2.34 -25.37
C MET A 256 -11.76 -2.52 -24.51
N ILE A 257 -12.44 -1.42 -24.16
CA ILE A 257 -13.71 -1.47 -23.43
C ILE A 257 -14.74 -2.26 -24.23
N GLU A 258 -14.93 -1.93 -25.51
CA GLU A 258 -15.84 -2.66 -26.39
C GLU A 258 -15.49 -4.15 -26.49
N HIS A 259 -14.21 -4.49 -26.62
CA HIS A 259 -13.76 -5.88 -26.61
C HIS A 259 -14.12 -6.59 -25.29
N CYS A 260 -13.83 -5.96 -24.15
CA CYS A 260 -14.11 -6.52 -22.83
C CYS A 260 -15.60 -6.72 -22.58
N THR A 261 -16.47 -5.86 -23.12
CA THR A 261 -17.93 -6.01 -22.98
C THR A 261 -18.49 -7.27 -23.65
N GLN A 262 -17.75 -7.90 -24.56
CA GLN A 262 -18.17 -9.17 -25.19
C GLN A 262 -18.12 -10.34 -24.21
N PHE A 263 -17.38 -10.21 -23.11
CA PHE A 263 -17.20 -11.25 -22.09
C PHE A 263 -18.08 -11.06 -20.85
N ILE A 264 -19.05 -10.14 -20.88
CA ILE A 264 -19.92 -9.85 -19.72
C ILE A 264 -20.66 -11.09 -19.21
N ASP A 265 -21.08 -11.98 -20.10
CA ASP A 265 -21.74 -13.23 -19.71
C ASP A 265 -20.81 -14.14 -18.89
N GLU A 266 -19.51 -14.15 -19.19
CA GLU A 266 -18.52 -14.90 -18.42
C GLU A 266 -18.26 -14.26 -17.05
N VAL A 267 -18.15 -12.92 -17.03
CA VAL A 267 -17.99 -12.14 -15.79
C VAL A 267 -19.18 -12.36 -14.86
N ASN A 268 -20.40 -12.32 -15.40
CA ASN A 268 -21.64 -12.48 -14.65
C ASN A 268 -21.77 -13.85 -13.96
N LYS A 269 -21.07 -14.90 -14.41
CA LYS A 269 -21.06 -16.21 -13.73
C LYS A 269 -20.45 -16.16 -12.33
N ASN A 270 -19.57 -15.19 -12.07
CA ASN A 270 -18.83 -15.06 -10.82
C ASN A 270 -19.25 -13.82 -10.00
N MET A 271 -20.27 -13.09 -10.45
CA MET A 271 -20.76 -11.88 -9.78
C MET A 271 -21.98 -12.21 -8.90
N PRO A 272 -22.08 -11.62 -7.68
CA PRO A 272 -23.26 -11.78 -6.83
C PRO A 272 -24.54 -11.26 -7.49
N LYS A 273 -24.41 -10.23 -8.33
CA LYS A 273 -25.49 -9.65 -9.12
C LYS A 273 -25.02 -9.46 -10.56
N PRO A 274 -25.67 -10.10 -11.54
CA PRO A 274 -25.36 -9.88 -12.95
C PRO A 274 -25.55 -8.42 -13.36
N MET A 275 -24.65 -7.92 -14.20
CA MET A 275 -24.73 -6.59 -14.80
C MET A 275 -25.10 -6.70 -16.27
N THR A 276 -25.78 -5.68 -16.77
CA THR A 276 -25.99 -5.48 -18.20
C THR A 276 -24.70 -5.06 -18.89
N LYS A 277 -24.66 -5.22 -20.22
CA LYS A 277 -23.52 -4.76 -21.03
C LYS A 277 -23.24 -3.26 -20.86
N GLU A 278 -24.29 -2.44 -20.78
CA GLU A 278 -24.14 -0.98 -20.61
C GLU A 278 -23.64 -0.59 -19.22
N GLU A 279 -24.12 -1.25 -18.16
CA GLU A 279 -23.61 -1.03 -16.79
C GLU A 279 -22.13 -1.42 -16.71
N TYR A 280 -21.75 -2.55 -17.30
CA TYR A 280 -20.36 -2.99 -17.32
C TYR A 280 -19.45 -2.05 -18.12
N LYS A 281 -19.94 -1.55 -19.26
CA LYS A 281 -19.25 -0.55 -20.06
C LYS A 281 -19.02 0.74 -19.28
N GLN A 282 -20.05 1.27 -18.61
CA GLN A 282 -19.94 2.48 -17.78
C GLN A 282 -18.95 2.30 -16.63
N MET A 283 -18.97 1.13 -15.98
CA MET A 283 -18.00 0.79 -14.94
C MET A 283 -16.57 0.83 -15.48
N MET A 284 -16.31 0.19 -16.63
CA MET A 284 -14.99 0.21 -17.26
C MET A 284 -14.55 1.60 -17.70
N GLN A 285 -15.46 2.45 -18.19
CA GLN A 285 -15.15 3.84 -18.53
C GLN A 285 -14.70 4.67 -17.32
N GLY A 286 -15.21 4.36 -16.12
CA GLY A 286 -14.74 4.98 -14.88
C GLY A 286 -13.39 4.43 -14.40
N PHE A 287 -13.14 3.13 -14.59
CA PHE A 287 -11.97 2.43 -14.04
C PHE A 287 -10.74 2.41 -14.95
N PHE A 288 -10.90 2.19 -16.25
CA PHE A 288 -9.79 2.03 -17.20
C PHE A 288 -8.84 3.23 -17.25
N PRO A 289 -9.29 4.50 -17.14
CA PRO A 289 -8.39 5.65 -17.08
C PRO A 289 -7.35 5.58 -15.95
N MET A 290 -7.60 4.77 -14.91
CA MET A 290 -6.70 4.58 -13.78
C MET A 290 -5.63 3.51 -14.03
N LEU A 291 -5.77 2.67 -15.07
CA LEU A 291 -4.86 1.56 -15.35
C LEU A 291 -3.57 2.03 -16.05
N LYS A 292 -2.43 1.39 -15.77
CA LYS A 292 -1.10 1.79 -16.29
C LYS A 292 -1.06 1.99 -17.81
N ARG A 293 -1.74 1.16 -18.62
CA ARG A 293 -1.74 1.29 -20.09
C ARG A 293 -2.42 2.59 -20.58
N TRP A 294 -3.41 3.08 -19.83
CA TRP A 294 -4.30 4.16 -20.29
C TRP A 294 -4.10 5.48 -19.56
N ARG A 295 -3.46 5.44 -18.39
CA ARG A 295 -3.13 6.62 -17.58
C ARG A 295 -2.22 7.55 -18.40
N LYS A 296 -2.66 8.79 -18.58
CA LYS A 296 -1.90 9.89 -19.21
C LYS A 296 -1.34 10.81 -18.14
#